data_AF-A0A672KDN8-F1
#
_entry.id   AF-A0A672KDN8-F1
#
_cell.length_a   1.000
_cell.length_b   1.000
_cell.length_c   1.000
_cell.angle_alpha   90.00
_cell.angle_beta   90.00
_cell.angle_gamma   90.00
#
_symmetry.space_group_name_H-M   'P 1'
#
loop_
_entity.id
_entity.type
_entity.pdbx_description
1 polymer ?
#
loop_
_entity_poly.entity_id
_entity_poly.type
_entity_poly.pdbx_seq_one_letter_code
_entity_poly.pdbx_strand_id
1 'polypeptide(L)'
;LIRLYILFQYNLLYQDLKRISKNGEFFCKELLQHVYTTVSLVCSQLDNAVEKSGKLVLTNWSEQIKLKKKLIGLTREHEALFSFVEKNKQICTEKEKQKMLNRLTKSAELQARVDEEYFNTNMEGHHIRLKLENTLKTCYQIVQELEKQRIETLSNTLDKYSLFMTSHKQIEQAVHKVDVEKDIQSLVEDVSATADESKAEFLMADYFEEEGKTVMRKDRRKDAIRTKLQRLEDCITKSKSDREGLEKMVKVYTEQPNFSNQKNLEETEQLLDEAILKLDLLEATHCKLTHSLAEIEGKPKSRHRFSDSITKWKEKVSLLKKHLFSTRSIPSAVTPEVASDKRVVTTTK
;
A
#
# COMPACT_ATOMS: atom_id res chain seq x y z
N LEU A 1 2.54 -8.02 -19.72
CA LEU A 1 3.69 -8.95 -19.80
C LEU A 1 3.26 -10.39 -19.52
N ILE A 2 2.65 -10.69 -18.36
CA ILE A 2 2.10 -12.03 -18.04
C ILE A 2 1.13 -12.56 -19.13
N ARG A 3 0.15 -11.75 -19.55
CA ARG A 3 -0.81 -12.10 -20.62
C ARG A 3 -0.14 -12.47 -21.97
N LEU A 4 0.98 -11.81 -22.30
CA LEU A 4 1.74 -12.04 -23.54
C LEU A 4 2.62 -13.29 -23.47
N TYR A 5 3.25 -13.53 -22.31
CA TYR A 5 4.04 -14.72 -22.05
C TYR A 5 3.18 -15.99 -22.09
N ILE A 6 1.99 -15.93 -21.47
CA ILE A 6 1.01 -17.03 -21.45
C ILE A 6 0.52 -17.36 -22.86
N LEU A 7 0.18 -16.34 -23.67
CA LEU A 7 -0.24 -16.52 -25.05
C LEU A 7 0.86 -17.12 -25.95
N PHE A 8 2.12 -16.79 -25.68
CA PHE A 8 3.26 -17.27 -26.45
C PHE A 8 3.55 -18.76 -26.22
N GLN A 9 3.58 -19.20 -24.96
CA GLN A 9 3.79 -20.62 -24.60
C GLN A 9 2.68 -21.52 -25.14
N TYR A 10 1.43 -21.04 -25.12
CA TYR A 10 0.29 -21.75 -25.69
C TYR A 10 0.36 -21.91 -27.21
N ASN A 11 0.89 -20.90 -27.92
CA ASN A 11 1.04 -20.99 -29.37
C ASN A 11 2.04 -22.09 -29.73
N LEU A 12 3.15 -22.22 -29.01
CA LEU A 12 4.12 -23.30 -29.20
C LEU A 12 3.50 -24.69 -28.96
N LEU A 13 2.85 -24.90 -27.80
CA LEU A 13 2.19 -26.17 -27.49
C LEU A 13 1.09 -26.52 -28.51
N TYR A 14 0.34 -25.52 -28.97
CA TYR A 14 -0.67 -25.66 -30.02
C TYR A 14 -0.06 -26.07 -31.37
N GLN A 15 1.05 -25.45 -31.79
CA GLN A 15 1.72 -25.81 -33.04
C GLN A 15 2.26 -27.25 -33.00
N ASP A 16 2.81 -27.67 -31.87
CA ASP A 16 3.35 -29.02 -31.70
C ASP A 16 2.24 -30.08 -31.70
N LEU A 17 1.14 -29.86 -30.99
CA LEU A 17 -0.01 -30.78 -30.96
C LEU A 17 -0.76 -30.84 -32.30
N LYS A 18 -0.87 -29.71 -33.00
CA LYS A 18 -1.46 -29.63 -34.35
C LYS A 18 -0.66 -30.44 -35.38
N ARG A 19 0.66 -30.57 -35.18
CA ARG A 19 1.55 -31.33 -36.06
C ARG A 19 1.35 -32.85 -35.96
N ILE A 20 0.78 -33.32 -34.85
CA ILE A 20 0.78 -34.75 -34.49
C ILE A 20 -0.58 -35.42 -34.80
N SER A 21 -1.72 -34.71 -34.84
CA SER A 21 -3.02 -35.32 -35.18
C SER A 21 -4.12 -34.31 -35.56
N LYS A 22 -4.94 -34.64 -36.58
CA LYS A 22 -6.19 -33.91 -36.90
C LYS A 22 -7.24 -33.98 -35.77
N ASN A 23 -7.28 -35.06 -34.99
CA ASN A 23 -8.12 -35.17 -33.79
C ASN A 23 -7.53 -34.39 -32.61
N GLY A 24 -6.20 -34.21 -32.57
CA GLY A 24 -5.52 -33.30 -31.65
C GLY A 24 -5.93 -31.83 -31.88
N GLU A 25 -6.28 -31.46 -33.11
CA GLU A 25 -6.71 -30.08 -33.44
C GLU A 25 -8.04 -29.69 -32.76
N PHE A 26 -9.02 -30.61 -32.68
CA PHE A 26 -10.30 -30.34 -32.04
C PHE A 26 -10.15 -30.23 -30.51
N PHE A 27 -9.38 -31.16 -29.93
CA PHE A 27 -9.03 -31.19 -28.52
C PHE A 27 -8.27 -29.93 -28.07
N CYS A 28 -7.27 -29.50 -28.84
CA CYS A 28 -6.52 -28.28 -28.54
C CYS A 28 -7.39 -27.02 -28.67
N LYS A 29 -8.33 -26.99 -29.63
CA LYS A 29 -9.24 -25.85 -29.81
C LYS A 29 -10.20 -25.69 -28.62
N GLU A 30 -10.81 -26.77 -28.14
CA GLU A 30 -11.68 -26.69 -26.95
C GLU A 30 -10.90 -26.28 -25.69
N LEU A 31 -9.69 -26.81 -25.51
CA LEU A 31 -8.86 -26.49 -24.35
C LEU A 31 -8.35 -25.05 -24.38
N LEU A 32 -7.90 -24.57 -25.56
CA LEU A 32 -7.57 -23.17 -25.79
C LEU A 32 -8.77 -22.26 -25.54
N GLN A 33 -9.96 -22.66 -26.03
CA GLN A 33 -11.16 -21.84 -25.87
C GLN A 33 -11.57 -21.74 -24.40
N HIS A 34 -11.54 -22.85 -23.65
CA HIS A 34 -11.87 -22.87 -22.22
C HIS A 34 -10.90 -22.01 -21.41
N VAL A 35 -9.59 -22.19 -21.62
CA VAL A 35 -8.56 -21.44 -20.91
C VAL A 35 -8.59 -19.96 -21.28
N TYR A 36 -8.73 -19.64 -22.57
CA TYR A 36 -8.78 -18.25 -23.03
C TYR A 36 -10.01 -17.51 -22.50
N THR A 37 -11.19 -18.16 -22.50
CA THR A 37 -12.44 -17.52 -22.06
C THR A 37 -12.41 -17.27 -20.54
N THR A 38 -11.99 -18.25 -19.74
CA THR A 38 -11.92 -18.14 -18.28
C THR A 38 -10.87 -17.11 -17.85
N VAL A 39 -9.66 -17.18 -18.40
CA VAL A 39 -8.59 -16.22 -18.07
C VAL A 39 -8.98 -14.80 -18.51
N SER A 40 -9.55 -14.64 -19.72
CA SER A 40 -9.92 -13.30 -20.19
C SER A 40 -11.02 -12.66 -19.37
N LEU A 41 -12.02 -13.42 -18.92
CA LEU A 41 -13.12 -12.90 -18.09
C LEU A 41 -12.59 -12.48 -16.71
N VAL A 42 -11.82 -13.34 -16.05
CA VAL A 42 -11.29 -13.03 -14.71
C VAL A 42 -10.32 -11.86 -14.76
N CYS A 43 -9.38 -11.83 -15.72
CA CYS A 43 -8.48 -10.68 -15.88
C CYS A 43 -9.26 -9.36 -16.07
N SER A 44 -10.35 -9.37 -16.84
CA SER A 44 -11.18 -8.16 -16.99
C SER A 44 -11.84 -7.71 -15.69
N GLN A 45 -12.27 -8.64 -14.83
CA GLN A 45 -12.83 -8.31 -13.51
C GLN A 45 -11.75 -7.72 -12.59
N LEU A 46 -10.55 -8.29 -12.59
CA LEU A 46 -9.41 -7.80 -11.81
C LEU A 46 -8.98 -6.40 -12.28
N ASP A 47 -8.86 -6.19 -13.60
CA ASP A 47 -8.54 -4.89 -14.20
C ASP A 47 -9.54 -3.82 -13.74
N ASN A 48 -10.84 -4.14 -13.76
CA ASN A 48 -11.89 -3.23 -13.29
C ASN A 48 -11.78 -2.92 -11.79
N ALA A 49 -11.42 -3.89 -10.95
CA ALA A 49 -11.23 -3.68 -9.52
C ALA A 49 -10.05 -2.74 -9.23
N VAL A 50 -8.91 -2.99 -9.88
CA VAL A 50 -7.71 -2.16 -9.78
C VAL A 50 -7.97 -0.76 -10.31
N GLU A 51 -8.65 -0.61 -11.45
CA GLU A 51 -8.97 0.70 -12.02
C GLU A 51 -9.88 1.53 -11.09
N LYS A 52 -10.90 0.91 -10.49
CA LYS A 52 -11.79 1.58 -9.53
C LYS A 52 -11.02 2.06 -8.29
N SER A 53 -10.22 1.19 -7.67
CA SER A 53 -9.41 1.54 -6.51
C SER A 53 -8.35 2.60 -6.84
N GLY A 54 -7.71 2.50 -8.01
CA GLY A 54 -6.75 3.49 -8.50
C GLY A 54 -7.35 4.88 -8.70
N LYS A 55 -8.57 4.97 -9.25
CA LYS A 55 -9.31 6.24 -9.40
C LYS A 55 -9.59 6.92 -8.05
N LEU A 56 -9.89 6.13 -7.01
CA LEU A 56 -10.09 6.67 -5.65
C LEU A 56 -8.78 7.27 -5.11
N VAL A 57 -7.64 6.59 -5.30
CA VAL A 57 -6.32 7.11 -4.89
C VAL A 57 -6.01 8.43 -5.58
N LEU A 58 -6.21 8.52 -6.90
CA LEU A 58 -5.95 9.74 -7.68
C LEU A 58 -6.86 10.90 -7.27
N THR A 59 -8.15 10.61 -6.99
CA THR A 59 -9.12 11.60 -6.54
C THR A 59 -8.76 12.14 -5.17
N ASN A 60 -8.50 11.24 -4.20
CA ASN A 60 -8.08 11.62 -2.86
C ASN A 60 -6.76 12.42 -2.91
N TRP A 61 -5.78 11.99 -3.71
CA TRP A 61 -4.52 12.70 -3.87
C TRP A 61 -4.74 14.14 -4.39
N SER A 62 -5.59 14.31 -5.39
CA SER A 62 -5.93 15.63 -5.93
C SER A 62 -6.55 16.55 -4.86
N GLU A 63 -7.44 16.01 -4.03
CA GLU A 63 -8.07 16.76 -2.94
C GLU A 63 -7.06 17.13 -1.84
N GLN A 64 -6.16 16.21 -1.46
CA GLN A 64 -5.07 16.52 -0.51
C GLN A 64 -4.21 17.70 -0.99
N ILE A 65 -3.85 17.73 -2.28
CA ILE A 65 -3.08 18.84 -2.86
C ILE A 65 -3.87 20.16 -2.79
N LYS A 66 -5.15 20.12 -3.14
CA LYS A 66 -6.04 21.29 -3.13
C LYS A 66 -6.20 21.86 -1.72
N LEU A 67 -6.48 21.01 -0.73
CA LEU A 67 -6.61 21.40 0.67
C LEU A 67 -5.29 21.92 1.24
N LYS A 68 -4.16 21.28 0.94
CA LYS A 68 -2.83 21.77 1.32
C LYS A 68 -2.59 23.19 0.78
N LYS A 69 -2.83 23.43 -0.50
CA LYS A 69 -2.66 24.76 -1.13
C LYS A 69 -3.56 25.80 -0.47
N LYS A 70 -4.83 25.44 -0.24
CA LYS A 70 -5.81 26.30 0.46
C LYS A 70 -5.34 26.66 1.87
N LEU A 71 -4.91 25.66 2.64
CA LEU A 71 -4.41 25.85 4.01
C LEU A 71 -3.17 26.74 4.04
N ILE A 72 -2.19 26.52 3.15
CA ILE A 72 -1.00 27.38 3.02
C ILE A 72 -1.40 28.84 2.71
N GLY A 73 -2.35 29.05 1.80
CA GLY A 73 -2.86 30.37 1.46
C GLY A 73 -3.49 31.08 2.67
N LEU A 74 -4.43 30.41 3.34
CA LEU A 74 -5.08 30.91 4.55
C LEU A 74 -4.08 31.22 5.66
N THR A 75 -3.04 30.40 5.82
CA THR A 75 -2.00 30.65 6.82
C THR A 75 -1.15 31.87 6.50
N ARG A 76 -0.80 32.10 5.23
CA ARG A 76 -0.09 33.33 4.85
C ARG A 76 -0.94 34.57 5.08
N GLU A 77 -2.21 34.53 4.71
CA GLU A 77 -3.16 35.64 4.93
C GLU A 77 -3.36 35.91 6.43
N HIS A 78 -3.51 34.86 7.24
CA HIS A 78 -3.64 34.98 8.67
C HIS A 78 -2.40 35.58 9.32
N GLU A 79 -1.18 35.15 8.94
CA GLU A 79 0.06 35.74 9.45
C GLU A 79 0.20 37.21 9.04
N ALA A 80 -0.20 37.58 7.83
CA ALA A 80 -0.20 38.98 7.38
C ALA A 80 -1.17 39.83 8.21
N LEU A 81 -2.39 39.33 8.45
CA LEU A 81 -3.37 39.99 9.30
C LEU A 81 -2.87 40.10 10.74
N PHE A 82 -2.31 39.04 11.31
CA PHE A 82 -1.75 39.03 12.65
C PHE A 82 -0.64 40.06 12.81
N SER A 83 0.31 40.11 11.87
CA SER A 83 1.37 41.12 11.88
C SER A 83 0.83 42.53 11.75
N PHE A 84 -0.23 42.75 10.96
CA PHE A 84 -0.87 44.05 10.84
C PHE A 84 -1.50 44.48 12.17
N VAL A 85 -2.25 43.59 12.81
CA VAL A 85 -2.91 43.89 14.10
C VAL A 85 -1.90 44.20 15.19
N GLU A 86 -0.80 43.44 15.28
CA GLU A 86 0.23 43.72 16.27
C GLU A 86 0.92 45.07 16.08
N LYS A 87 1.22 45.46 14.83
CA LYS A 87 1.84 46.76 14.54
C LYS A 87 0.94 47.94 14.88
N ASN A 88 -0.38 47.77 14.77
CA ASN A 88 -1.37 48.84 14.98
C ASN A 88 -2.01 48.81 16.38
N LYS A 89 -1.59 47.90 17.27
CA LYS A 89 -2.21 47.66 18.59
C LYS A 89 -2.29 48.91 19.47
N GLN A 90 -1.36 49.87 19.31
CA GLN A 90 -1.28 51.09 20.12
C GLN A 90 -1.95 52.32 19.49
N ILE A 91 -2.32 52.25 18.21
CA ILE A 91 -2.75 53.43 17.42
C ILE A 91 -4.27 53.44 17.19
N CYS A 92 -4.93 52.30 17.37
CA CYS A 92 -6.36 52.15 17.08
C CYS A 92 -7.27 52.44 18.28
N THR A 93 -8.48 52.94 17.98
CA THR A 93 -9.58 53.07 18.94
C THR A 93 -10.04 51.70 19.44
N GLU A 94 -10.73 51.64 20.58
CA GLU A 94 -11.23 50.38 21.14
C GLU A 94 -12.17 49.64 20.18
N LYS A 95 -13.02 50.37 19.47
CA LYS A 95 -13.92 49.82 18.45
C LYS A 95 -13.16 49.18 17.29
N GLU A 96 -12.05 49.78 16.86
CA GLU A 96 -11.20 49.24 15.80
C GLU A 96 -10.41 48.02 16.27
N LYS A 97 -9.91 48.04 17.52
CA LYS A 97 -9.28 46.86 18.15
C LYS A 97 -10.22 45.67 18.17
N GLN A 98 -11.47 45.86 18.61
CA GLN A 98 -12.47 44.80 18.61
C GLN A 98 -12.76 44.28 17.19
N LYS A 99 -12.87 45.17 16.20
CA LYS A 99 -13.07 44.78 14.80
C LYS A 99 -11.91 43.94 14.25
N MET A 100 -10.68 44.31 14.59
CA MET A 100 -9.47 43.58 14.20
C MET A 100 -9.40 42.21 14.88
N LEU A 101 -9.71 42.12 16.18
CA LEU A 101 -9.77 40.87 16.92
C LEU A 101 -10.80 39.91 16.30
N ASN A 102 -12.01 40.41 16.00
CA ASN A 102 -13.06 39.60 15.36
C ASN A 102 -12.63 39.04 13.99
N ARG A 103 -11.81 39.78 13.22
CA ARG A 103 -11.26 39.28 11.95
C ARG A 103 -10.21 38.19 12.17
N LEU A 104 -9.35 38.36 13.17
CA LEU A 104 -8.36 37.34 13.54
C LEU A 104 -9.02 36.04 14.00
N THR A 105 -10.04 36.13 14.87
CA THR A 105 -10.79 34.97 15.34
C THR A 105 -11.43 34.22 14.17
N LYS A 106 -12.15 34.91 13.29
CA LYS A 106 -12.77 34.28 12.09
C LYS A 106 -11.74 33.63 11.17
N SER A 107 -10.59 34.27 10.99
CA SER A 107 -9.51 33.73 10.18
C SER A 107 -8.91 32.46 10.82
N ALA A 108 -8.71 32.44 12.14
CA ALA A 108 -8.22 31.28 12.87
C ALA A 108 -9.21 30.11 12.86
N GLU A 109 -10.51 30.39 13.04
CA GLU A 109 -11.58 29.37 12.94
C GLU A 109 -11.65 28.74 11.55
N LEU A 110 -11.50 29.55 10.49
CA LEU A 110 -11.46 29.04 9.12
C LEU A 110 -10.21 28.19 8.86
N GLN A 111 -9.04 28.61 9.36
CA GLN A 111 -7.81 27.81 9.27
C GLN A 111 -7.96 26.49 10.01
N ALA A 112 -8.48 26.49 11.24
CA ALA A 112 -8.67 25.29 12.05
C ALA A 112 -9.58 24.28 11.33
N ARG A 113 -10.69 24.75 10.75
CA ARG A 113 -11.62 23.91 9.98
C ARG A 113 -10.94 23.28 8.75
N VAL A 114 -10.19 24.07 7.99
CA VAL A 114 -9.50 23.56 6.78
C VAL A 114 -8.32 22.65 7.15
N ASP A 115 -7.65 22.89 8.28
CA ASP A 115 -6.61 21.99 8.80
C ASP A 115 -7.19 20.63 9.20
N GLU A 116 -8.35 20.63 9.86
CA GLU A 116 -9.06 19.40 10.21
C GLU A 116 -9.52 18.64 8.96
N GLU A 117 -10.08 19.34 7.97
CA GLU A 117 -10.47 18.77 6.68
C GLU A 117 -9.26 18.15 5.94
N TYR A 118 -8.12 18.84 5.94
CA TYR A 118 -6.89 18.34 5.33
C TYR A 118 -6.34 17.12 6.07
N PHE A 119 -6.34 17.13 7.41
CA PHE A 119 -5.92 16.00 8.23
C PHE A 119 -6.79 14.77 7.98
N ASN A 120 -8.12 14.93 8.02
CA ASN A 120 -9.06 13.84 7.79
C ASN A 120 -8.92 13.28 6.36
N THR A 121 -8.72 14.14 5.36
CA THR A 121 -8.50 13.70 3.97
C THR A 121 -7.18 12.94 3.81
N ASN A 122 -6.13 13.32 4.54
CA ASN A 122 -4.86 12.59 4.55
C ASN A 122 -4.99 11.23 5.24
N MET A 123 -5.70 11.17 6.37
CA MET A 123 -6.02 9.92 7.07
C MET A 123 -6.84 8.97 6.19
N GLU A 124 -7.85 9.48 5.50
CA GLU A 124 -8.62 8.70 4.51
C GLU A 124 -7.72 8.24 3.36
N GLY A 125 -6.76 9.06 2.94
CA GLY A 125 -5.79 8.70 1.93
C GLY A 125 -4.91 7.50 2.31
N HIS A 126 -4.57 7.34 3.60
CA HIS A 126 -3.89 6.14 4.09
C HIS A 126 -4.77 4.90 3.92
N HIS A 127 -6.05 5.00 4.29
CA HIS A 127 -7.01 3.90 4.15
C HIS A 127 -7.24 3.51 2.68
N ILE A 128 -7.46 4.49 1.79
CA ILE A 128 -7.68 4.25 0.35
C ILE A 128 -6.45 3.58 -0.29
N ARG A 129 -5.24 4.02 0.05
CA ARG A 129 -3.99 3.40 -0.48
C ARG A 129 -3.85 1.96 -0.03
N LEU A 130 -4.07 1.71 1.25
CA LEU A 130 -4.05 0.35 1.82
C LEU A 130 -5.08 -0.56 1.16
N LYS A 131 -6.29 -0.04 0.87
CA LYS A 131 -7.30 -0.79 0.11
C LYS A 131 -6.85 -1.12 -1.31
N LEU A 132 -6.13 -0.22 -1.99
CA LEU A 132 -5.54 -0.50 -3.30
C LEU A 132 -4.49 -1.60 -3.19
N GLU A 133 -3.57 -1.52 -2.21
CA GLU A 133 -2.55 -2.56 -1.97
C GLU A 133 -3.18 -3.93 -1.69
N ASN A 134 -4.21 -3.97 -0.84
CA ASN A 134 -4.96 -5.20 -0.57
C ASN A 134 -5.67 -5.72 -1.84
N THR A 135 -6.24 -4.82 -2.65
CA THR A 135 -6.82 -5.21 -3.95
C THR A 135 -5.77 -5.83 -4.87
N LEU A 136 -4.57 -5.24 -4.94
CA LEU A 136 -3.46 -5.75 -5.74
C LEU A 136 -2.97 -7.10 -5.24
N LYS A 137 -2.82 -7.27 -3.91
CA LYS A 137 -2.46 -8.54 -3.25
C LYS A 137 -3.48 -9.64 -3.59
N THR A 138 -4.78 -9.35 -3.45
CA THR A 138 -5.84 -10.30 -3.81
C THR A 138 -5.83 -10.62 -5.31
N CYS A 139 -5.65 -9.61 -6.19
CA CYS A 139 -5.55 -9.87 -7.63
C CYS A 139 -4.36 -10.79 -7.94
N TYR A 140 -3.21 -10.57 -7.30
CA TYR A 140 -2.03 -11.41 -7.45
C TYR A 140 -2.31 -12.85 -7.02
N GLN A 141 -2.92 -13.06 -5.86
CA GLN A 141 -3.29 -14.40 -5.37
C GLN A 141 -4.26 -15.12 -6.32
N ILE A 142 -5.28 -14.42 -6.83
CA ILE A 142 -6.23 -14.98 -7.80
C ILE A 142 -5.51 -15.38 -9.09
N VAL A 143 -4.63 -14.52 -9.61
CA VAL A 143 -3.86 -14.83 -10.83
C VAL A 143 -2.94 -16.02 -10.61
N GLN A 144 -2.29 -16.12 -9.45
CA GLN A 144 -1.42 -17.24 -9.10
C GLN A 144 -2.20 -18.56 -9.02
N GLU A 145 -3.37 -18.55 -8.40
CA GLU A 145 -4.22 -19.75 -8.30
C GLU A 145 -4.79 -20.16 -9.67
N LEU A 146 -5.19 -19.20 -10.51
CA LEU A 146 -5.59 -19.49 -11.88
C LEU A 146 -4.44 -20.08 -12.70
N GLU A 147 -3.22 -19.61 -12.48
CA GLU A 147 -2.02 -20.16 -13.10
C GLU A 147 -1.81 -21.62 -12.69
N LYS A 148 -1.95 -21.90 -11.39
CA LYS A 148 -1.88 -23.26 -10.82
C LYS A 148 -2.88 -24.20 -11.49
N GLN A 149 -4.16 -23.82 -11.49
CA GLN A 149 -5.24 -24.59 -12.11
C GLN A 149 -5.01 -24.80 -13.60
N ARG A 150 -4.42 -23.82 -14.29
CA ARG A 150 -4.07 -23.95 -15.71
C ARG A 150 -2.98 -25.00 -15.93
N ILE A 151 -1.90 -24.96 -15.15
CA ILE A 151 -0.79 -25.93 -15.25
C ILE A 151 -1.30 -27.34 -14.95
N GLU A 152 -2.10 -27.52 -13.90
CA GLU A 152 -2.71 -28.81 -13.54
C GLU A 152 -3.63 -29.33 -14.66
N THR A 153 -4.48 -28.47 -15.22
CA THR A 153 -5.36 -28.83 -16.34
C THR A 153 -4.56 -29.26 -17.57
N LEU A 154 -3.47 -28.55 -17.87
CA LEU A 154 -2.56 -28.89 -18.97
C LEU A 154 -1.86 -30.23 -18.70
N SER A 155 -1.31 -30.45 -17.51
CA SER A 155 -0.65 -31.72 -17.16
C SER A 155 -1.60 -32.90 -17.33
N ASN A 156 -2.79 -32.84 -16.73
CA ASN A 156 -3.82 -33.88 -16.83
C ASN A 156 -4.25 -34.16 -18.28
N THR A 157 -4.23 -33.11 -19.11
CA THR A 157 -4.56 -33.20 -20.52
C THR A 157 -3.45 -33.90 -21.31
N LEU A 158 -2.19 -33.51 -21.09
CA LEU A 158 -1.05 -34.16 -21.72
C LEU A 158 -0.91 -35.62 -21.27
N ASP A 159 -1.19 -35.94 -20.00
CA ASP A 159 -1.26 -37.31 -19.50
C ASP A 159 -2.25 -38.15 -20.30
N LYS A 160 -3.49 -37.66 -20.44
CA LYS A 160 -4.52 -38.32 -21.26
C LYS A 160 -4.07 -38.48 -22.70
N TYR A 161 -3.42 -37.48 -23.28
CA TYR A 161 -2.92 -37.53 -24.65
C TYR A 161 -1.79 -38.56 -24.81
N SER A 162 -0.88 -38.66 -23.84
CA SER A 162 0.23 -39.63 -23.86
C SER A 162 -0.27 -41.08 -23.89
N LEU A 163 -1.38 -41.37 -23.21
CA LEU A 163 -2.05 -42.69 -23.23
C LEU A 163 -2.57 -43.07 -24.63
N PHE A 164 -2.96 -42.09 -25.45
CA PHE A 164 -3.38 -42.32 -26.84
C PHE A 164 -2.20 -42.46 -27.81
N MET A 165 -1.02 -41.97 -27.44
CA MET A 165 0.18 -41.88 -28.30
C MET A 165 1.27 -42.83 -27.80
N THR A 166 0.95 -44.12 -27.64
CA THR A 166 1.79 -45.20 -27.09
C THR A 166 3.16 -45.39 -27.76
N SER A 167 3.45 -44.69 -28.86
CA SER A 167 4.74 -44.71 -29.59
C SER A 167 5.69 -43.53 -29.27
N HIS A 168 5.31 -42.54 -28.46
CA HIS A 168 6.07 -41.28 -28.31
C HIS A 168 6.60 -41.04 -26.88
N LYS A 169 7.71 -41.72 -26.52
CA LYS A 169 8.44 -41.57 -25.23
C LYS A 169 8.78 -40.12 -24.82
N GLN A 170 8.87 -39.21 -25.78
CA GLN A 170 9.23 -37.81 -25.52
C GLN A 170 8.11 -37.03 -24.80
N ILE A 171 6.84 -37.36 -25.08
CA ILE A 171 5.69 -36.70 -24.44
C ILE A 171 5.56 -37.19 -22.99
N GLU A 172 5.66 -38.49 -22.78
CA GLU A 172 5.64 -39.11 -21.45
C GLU A 172 6.73 -38.54 -20.53
N GLN A 173 7.95 -38.36 -21.04
CA GLN A 173 9.05 -37.72 -20.31
C GLN A 173 8.84 -36.24 -20.02
N ALA A 174 8.09 -35.51 -20.87
CA ALA A 174 7.80 -34.10 -20.65
C ALA A 174 6.75 -33.92 -19.54
N VAL A 175 5.74 -34.80 -19.48
CA VAL A 175 4.71 -34.73 -18.43
C VAL A 175 5.28 -35.06 -17.05
N HIS A 176 6.14 -36.07 -16.94
CA HIS A 176 6.81 -36.42 -15.68
C HIS A 176 7.75 -35.32 -15.14
N LYS A 177 8.05 -34.29 -15.95
CA LYS A 177 8.91 -33.16 -15.54
C LYS A 177 8.11 -31.94 -15.08
N VAL A 178 6.78 -31.93 -15.22
CA VAL A 178 5.94 -30.84 -14.75
C VAL A 178 5.92 -30.85 -13.23
N ASP A 179 6.26 -29.72 -12.63
CA ASP A 179 6.25 -29.50 -11.18
C ASP A 179 5.60 -28.15 -10.94
N VAL A 180 4.32 -28.19 -10.55
CA VAL A 180 3.45 -27.02 -10.48
C VAL A 180 4.03 -25.98 -9.50
N GLU A 181 4.48 -26.43 -8.35
CA GLU A 181 5.07 -25.59 -7.31
C GLU A 181 6.38 -24.95 -7.79
N LYS A 182 7.25 -25.72 -8.45
CA LYS A 182 8.52 -25.22 -8.98
C LYS A 182 8.34 -24.25 -10.15
N ASP A 183 7.38 -24.52 -11.03
CA ASP A 183 7.08 -23.66 -12.18
C ASP A 183 6.49 -22.32 -11.73
N ILE A 184 5.59 -22.33 -10.73
CA ILE A 184 5.08 -21.12 -10.08
C ILE A 184 6.23 -20.36 -9.42
N GLN A 185 7.09 -21.06 -8.66
CA GLN A 185 8.22 -20.43 -7.98
C GLN A 185 9.17 -19.74 -8.97
N SER A 186 9.50 -20.40 -10.09
CA SER A 186 10.31 -19.82 -11.16
C SER A 186 9.67 -18.57 -11.77
N LEU A 187 8.35 -18.57 -11.98
CA LEU A 187 7.61 -17.40 -12.47
C LEU A 187 7.65 -16.23 -11.47
N VAL A 188 7.48 -16.52 -10.18
CA VAL A 188 7.57 -15.51 -9.12
C VAL A 188 8.97 -14.93 -9.05
N GLU A 189 10.01 -15.76 -9.15
CA GLU A 189 11.42 -15.35 -9.16
C GLU A 189 11.75 -14.48 -10.38
N ASP A 190 11.32 -14.86 -11.58
CA ASP A 190 11.55 -14.08 -12.81
C ASP A 190 10.86 -12.70 -12.76
N VAL A 191 9.63 -12.64 -12.24
CA VAL A 191 8.89 -11.38 -12.09
C VAL A 191 9.51 -10.52 -10.98
N SER A 192 9.92 -11.13 -9.86
CA SER A 192 10.48 -10.40 -8.71
C SER A 192 11.95 -9.99 -8.88
N ALA A 193 12.73 -10.65 -9.72
CA ALA A 193 14.11 -10.26 -10.04
C ALA A 193 14.21 -8.89 -10.75
N THR A 194 13.11 -8.43 -11.35
CA THR A 194 12.99 -7.07 -11.91
C THR A 194 12.44 -6.04 -10.90
N ALA A 195 12.10 -6.48 -9.68
CA ALA A 195 11.32 -5.73 -8.69
C ALA A 195 12.16 -5.22 -7.50
N ASP A 196 13.38 -4.72 -7.75
CA ASP A 196 14.15 -3.93 -6.77
C ASP A 196 13.37 -2.64 -6.32
N GLU A 197 12.22 -2.39 -6.94
CA GLU A 197 11.26 -1.30 -6.70
C GLU A 197 10.00 -1.70 -5.87
N SER A 198 9.92 -2.86 -5.22
CA SER A 198 8.71 -3.27 -4.44
C SER A 198 8.44 -2.49 -3.14
N LYS A 199 8.92 -1.25 -3.03
CA LYS A 199 8.66 -0.37 -1.89
C LYS A 199 7.34 0.36 -2.09
N ALA A 200 6.35 0.06 -1.25
CA ALA A 200 5.12 0.84 -1.23
C ALA A 200 5.39 2.24 -0.67
N GLU A 201 4.99 3.27 -1.42
CA GLU A 201 5.23 4.67 -1.07
C GLU A 201 3.94 5.39 -0.66
N PHE A 202 3.97 6.02 0.51
CA PHE A 202 2.85 6.74 1.10
C PHE A 202 3.14 8.23 1.17
N LEU A 203 2.17 9.04 0.77
CA LEU A 203 2.24 10.49 0.94
C LEU A 203 1.92 10.84 2.39
N MET A 204 2.83 11.56 3.02
CA MET A 204 2.63 12.04 4.40
C MET A 204 1.98 13.42 4.41
N ALA A 205 1.21 13.72 5.46
CA ALA A 205 0.70 15.06 5.71
C ALA A 205 1.85 16.07 5.75
N ASP A 206 1.76 17.15 4.99
CA ASP A 206 2.80 18.18 4.89
C ASP A 206 2.23 19.53 5.27
N TYR A 207 2.78 20.13 6.32
CA TYR A 207 2.26 21.32 6.98
C TYR A 207 3.13 22.55 6.72
N PHE A 208 2.48 23.73 6.69
CA PHE A 208 3.15 25.01 6.45
C PHE A 208 4.20 25.32 7.52
N GLU A 209 3.90 24.93 8.75
CA GLU A 209 4.72 25.11 9.94
C GLU A 209 5.97 24.23 9.93
N GLU A 210 6.16 23.36 8.95
CA GLU A 210 7.40 22.57 8.80
C GLU A 210 8.44 23.27 7.91
N GLU A 211 8.06 24.29 7.12
CA GLU A 211 8.96 24.91 6.15
C GLU A 211 10.06 25.77 6.82
N GLY A 212 11.33 25.58 6.47
CA GLY A 212 12.42 26.35 7.10
C GLY A 212 12.35 27.87 6.89
N LYS A 213 11.71 28.35 5.81
CA LYS A 213 11.65 29.76 5.40
C LYS A 213 10.22 30.35 5.45
N THR A 214 9.43 30.00 6.46
CA THR A 214 8.07 30.57 6.63
C THR A 214 8.09 31.99 7.22
N VAL A 215 7.04 32.76 6.93
CA VAL A 215 6.75 34.09 7.51
C VAL A 215 6.18 34.03 8.94
N MET A 216 5.76 32.85 9.40
CA MET A 216 5.21 32.62 10.73
C MET A 216 6.33 32.68 11.77
N ARG A 217 6.09 33.43 12.86
CA ARG A 217 7.05 33.58 13.96
C ARG A 217 7.33 32.24 14.64
N LYS A 218 8.55 32.10 15.15
CA LYS A 218 9.03 30.87 15.81
C LYS A 218 8.09 30.36 16.89
N ASP A 219 7.61 31.21 17.79
CA ASP A 219 6.76 30.75 18.91
C ASP A 219 5.40 30.25 18.45
N ARG A 220 4.72 31.01 17.57
CA ARG A 220 3.46 30.57 16.95
C ARG A 220 3.62 29.23 16.21
N ARG A 221 4.75 29.08 15.52
CA ARG A 221 5.10 27.90 14.77
C ARG A 221 5.29 26.68 15.68
N LYS A 222 5.91 26.86 16.85
CA LYS A 222 6.01 25.81 17.88
C LYS A 222 4.62 25.40 18.37
N ASP A 223 3.78 26.38 18.72
CA ASP A 223 2.44 26.10 19.27
C ASP A 223 1.57 25.35 18.25
N ALA A 224 1.58 25.78 16.99
CA ALA A 224 0.86 25.10 15.91
C ALA A 224 1.34 23.66 15.69
N ILE A 225 2.65 23.40 15.71
CA ILE A 225 3.18 22.02 15.61
C ILE A 225 2.77 21.20 16.84
N ARG A 226 2.81 21.75 18.05
CA ARG A 226 2.41 21.04 19.27
C ARG A 226 0.94 20.63 19.24
N THR A 227 0.04 21.49 18.76
CA THR A 227 -1.37 21.14 18.58
C THR A 227 -1.55 19.95 17.62
N LYS A 228 -0.77 19.90 16.53
CA LYS A 228 -0.82 18.79 15.57
C LYS A 228 -0.21 17.51 16.15
N LEU A 229 0.87 17.61 16.92
CA LEU A 229 1.47 16.49 17.64
C LEU A 229 0.48 15.89 18.64
N GLN A 230 -0.21 16.72 19.43
CA GLN A 230 -1.23 16.25 20.36
C GLN A 230 -2.34 15.45 19.64
N ARG A 231 -2.86 15.98 18.53
CA ARG A 231 -3.85 15.27 17.71
C ARG A 231 -3.34 13.91 17.21
N LEU A 232 -2.06 13.85 16.81
CA LEU A 232 -1.43 12.60 16.37
C LEU A 232 -1.27 11.62 17.53
N GLU A 233 -0.85 12.07 18.72
CA GLU A 233 -0.75 11.23 19.92
C GLU A 233 -2.09 10.59 20.30
N ASP A 234 -3.18 11.37 20.25
CA ASP A 234 -4.53 10.86 20.50
C ASP A 234 -4.91 9.78 19.48
N CYS A 235 -4.63 10.02 18.19
CA CYS A 235 -4.88 9.06 17.10
C CYS A 235 -4.01 7.80 17.20
N ILE A 236 -2.75 7.93 17.61
CA ILE A 236 -1.81 6.83 17.85
C ILE A 236 -2.31 5.97 19.01
N THR A 237 -2.71 6.60 20.12
CA THR A 237 -3.22 5.91 21.31
C THR A 237 -4.46 5.09 20.97
N LYS A 238 -5.42 5.69 20.24
CA LYS A 238 -6.60 4.98 19.76
C LYS A 238 -6.23 3.80 18.84
N SER A 239 -5.36 4.03 17.86
CA SER A 239 -4.97 2.98 16.91
C SER A 239 -4.18 1.84 17.57
N LYS A 240 -3.42 2.11 18.64
CA LYS A 240 -2.77 1.07 19.46
C LYS A 240 -3.79 0.18 20.16
N SER A 241 -4.81 0.77 20.75
CA SER A 241 -5.90 0.01 21.39
C SER A 241 -6.66 -0.85 20.38
N ASP A 242 -6.97 -0.30 19.19
CA ASP A 242 -7.65 -1.04 18.12
C ASP A 242 -6.80 -2.25 17.67
N ARG A 243 -5.50 -2.05 17.45
CA ARG A 243 -4.53 -3.12 17.12
C ARG A 243 -4.49 -4.20 18.19
N GLU A 244 -4.39 -3.84 19.47
CA GLU A 244 -4.36 -4.81 20.58
C GLU A 244 -5.65 -5.63 20.67
N GLY A 245 -6.80 -5.03 20.34
CA GLY A 245 -8.07 -5.75 20.24
C GLY A 245 -8.04 -6.81 19.14
N LEU A 246 -7.55 -6.44 17.95
CA LEU A 246 -7.42 -7.35 16.81
C LEU A 246 -6.41 -8.48 17.07
N GLU A 247 -5.26 -8.17 17.67
CA GLU A 247 -4.25 -9.18 18.05
C GLU A 247 -4.82 -10.26 18.98
N LYS A 248 -5.66 -9.86 19.95
CA LYS A 248 -6.36 -10.79 20.84
C LYS A 248 -7.34 -11.67 20.07
N MET A 249 -8.09 -11.10 19.12
CA MET A 249 -9.04 -11.85 18.31
C MET A 249 -8.35 -12.88 17.41
N VAL A 250 -7.28 -12.48 16.70
CA VAL A 250 -6.46 -13.40 15.89
C VAL A 250 -5.97 -14.56 16.76
N LYS A 251 -5.37 -14.24 17.91
CA LYS A 251 -4.88 -15.26 18.84
C LYS A 251 -5.97 -16.26 19.26
N VAL A 252 -7.15 -15.77 19.63
CA VAL A 252 -8.28 -16.64 20.02
C VAL A 252 -8.72 -17.54 18.87
N TYR A 253 -8.83 -17.01 17.66
CA TYR A 253 -9.23 -17.79 16.48
C TYR A 253 -8.19 -18.86 16.10
N THR A 254 -6.90 -18.56 16.23
CA THR A 254 -5.81 -19.53 16.00
C THR A 254 -5.79 -20.62 17.08
N GLU A 255 -5.95 -20.26 18.36
CA GLU A 255 -5.89 -21.22 19.48
C GLU A 255 -7.17 -22.05 19.63
N GLN A 256 -8.31 -21.53 19.16
CA GLN A 256 -9.61 -22.20 19.25
C GLN A 256 -10.30 -22.27 17.87
N PRO A 257 -9.90 -23.22 16.99
CA PRO A 257 -10.46 -23.34 15.65
C PRO A 257 -11.97 -23.61 15.60
N ASN A 258 -12.59 -24.06 16.70
CA ASN A 258 -14.04 -24.26 16.80
C ASN A 258 -14.81 -22.96 17.15
N PHE A 259 -14.11 -21.92 17.59
CA PHE A 259 -14.70 -20.65 18.03
C PHE A 259 -15.10 -19.76 16.85
N SER A 260 -14.43 -19.90 15.72
CA SER A 260 -14.67 -19.12 14.50
C SER A 260 -14.33 -19.93 13.26
N ASN A 261 -14.68 -19.45 12.07
CA ASN A 261 -14.31 -20.09 10.82
C ASN A 261 -13.05 -19.48 10.22
N GLN A 262 -12.43 -20.20 9.28
CA GLN A 262 -11.21 -19.78 8.59
C GLN A 262 -11.34 -18.40 7.92
N LYS A 263 -12.50 -18.12 7.33
CA LYS A 263 -12.78 -16.83 6.69
C LYS A 263 -12.71 -15.66 7.67
N ASN A 264 -13.30 -15.79 8.85
CA ASN A 264 -13.27 -14.75 9.87
C ASN A 264 -11.85 -14.53 10.42
N LEU A 265 -11.04 -15.58 10.50
CA LEU A 265 -9.62 -15.47 10.87
C LEU A 265 -8.88 -14.62 9.84
N GLU A 266 -8.98 -14.97 8.55
CA GLU A 266 -8.37 -14.23 7.44
C GLU A 266 -8.82 -12.76 7.39
N GLU A 267 -10.11 -12.49 7.58
CA GLU A 267 -10.64 -11.12 7.64
C GLU A 267 -10.08 -10.33 8.83
N THR A 268 -9.90 -10.98 9.99
CA THR A 268 -9.35 -10.33 11.19
C THR A 268 -7.85 -10.08 11.08
N GLU A 269 -7.11 -11.02 10.50
CA GLU A 269 -5.69 -10.86 10.18
C GLU A 269 -5.48 -9.70 9.20
N GLN A 270 -6.34 -9.59 8.18
CA GLN A 270 -6.31 -8.46 7.27
C GLN A 270 -6.55 -7.13 8.00
N LEU A 271 -7.57 -7.05 8.87
CA LEU A 271 -7.80 -5.85 9.68
C LEU A 271 -6.63 -5.51 10.60
N LEU A 272 -5.93 -6.52 11.12
CA LEU A 272 -4.73 -6.33 11.94
C LEU A 272 -3.59 -5.73 11.13
N ASP A 273 -3.30 -6.27 9.94
CA ASP A 273 -2.32 -5.70 9.01
C ASP A 273 -2.64 -4.24 8.68
N GLU A 274 -3.93 -3.94 8.45
CA GLU A 274 -4.42 -2.58 8.20
C GLU A 274 -4.17 -1.64 9.39
N ALA A 275 -4.42 -2.11 10.62
CA ALA A 275 -4.21 -1.35 11.85
C ALA A 275 -2.72 -1.08 12.11
N ILE A 276 -1.85 -2.06 11.84
CA ILE A 276 -0.39 -1.93 11.98
C ILE A 276 0.12 -0.85 11.01
N LEU A 277 -0.25 -0.91 9.74
CA LEU A 277 0.21 0.07 8.76
C LEU A 277 -0.28 1.49 9.08
N LYS A 278 -1.54 1.62 9.49
CA LYS A 278 -2.09 2.91 9.93
C LYS A 278 -1.29 3.48 11.10
N LEU A 279 -0.92 2.65 12.07
CA LEU A 279 -0.12 3.06 13.22
C LEU A 279 1.29 3.53 12.79
N ASP A 280 1.94 2.78 11.89
CA ASP A 280 3.25 3.15 11.35
C ASP A 280 3.23 4.52 10.64
N LEU A 281 2.19 4.79 9.85
CA LEU A 281 2.03 6.07 9.13
C LEU A 281 1.79 7.25 10.09
N LEU A 282 0.99 7.04 11.13
CA LEU A 282 0.75 8.04 12.18
C LEU A 282 2.05 8.34 12.94
N GLU A 283 2.79 7.31 13.37
CA GLU A 283 4.04 7.46 14.09
C GLU A 283 5.16 8.06 13.22
N ALA A 284 5.22 7.74 11.92
CA ALA A 284 6.11 8.39 10.98
C ALA A 284 5.80 9.89 10.86
N THR A 285 4.52 10.26 10.78
CA THR A 285 4.09 11.67 10.71
C THR A 285 4.40 12.41 12.01
N HIS A 286 4.17 11.79 13.16
CA HIS A 286 4.53 12.30 14.47
C HIS A 286 6.05 12.53 14.58
N CYS A 287 6.84 11.54 14.17
CA CYS A 287 8.29 11.63 14.10
C CYS A 287 8.74 12.83 13.26
N LYS A 288 8.19 12.99 12.05
CA LYS A 288 8.52 14.11 11.16
C LYS A 288 8.23 15.48 11.81
N LEU A 289 7.07 15.64 12.44
CA LEU A 289 6.72 16.88 13.16
C LEU A 289 7.59 17.14 14.38
N THR A 290 7.94 16.09 15.12
CA THR A 290 8.86 16.17 16.26
C THR A 290 10.24 16.66 15.82
N HIS A 291 10.73 16.19 14.67
CA HIS A 291 11.99 16.67 14.09
C HIS A 291 11.90 18.15 13.70
N SER A 292 10.81 18.56 13.05
CA SER A 292 10.57 19.97 12.71
C SER A 292 10.51 20.86 13.96
N LEU A 293 9.89 20.39 15.05
CA LEU A 293 9.84 21.11 16.32
C LEU A 293 11.24 21.23 16.96
N ALA A 294 12.02 20.14 17.00
CA ALA A 294 13.37 20.15 17.53
C ALA A 294 14.29 21.12 16.76
N GLU A 295 14.15 21.18 15.43
CA GLU A 295 14.87 22.16 14.58
C GLU A 295 14.52 23.61 14.96
N ILE A 296 13.24 23.92 15.22
CA ILE A 296 12.80 25.26 15.62
C ILE A 296 13.31 25.61 17.03
N GLU A 297 13.39 24.63 17.93
CA GLU A 297 13.88 24.78 19.30
C GLU A 297 15.42 24.76 19.43
N GLY A 298 16.14 24.41 18.36
CA GLY A 298 17.60 24.26 18.40
C GLY A 298 18.08 23.02 19.16
N LYS A 299 17.21 22.01 19.31
CA LYS A 299 17.51 20.74 19.98
C LYS A 299 18.08 19.73 18.98
N PRO A 300 18.94 18.78 19.42
CA PRO A 300 19.41 17.71 18.56
C PRO A 300 18.25 16.82 18.08
N LYS A 301 18.36 16.32 16.85
CA LYS A 301 17.38 15.39 16.27
C LYS A 301 17.51 14.03 16.96
N SER A 302 16.42 13.50 17.50
CA SER A 302 16.36 12.11 17.95
C SER A 302 16.32 11.18 16.74
N ARG A 303 17.10 10.10 16.76
CA ARG A 303 16.95 9.04 15.74
C ARG A 303 15.70 8.23 16.05
N HIS A 304 14.77 8.19 15.11
CA HIS A 304 13.56 7.37 15.20
C HIS A 304 13.64 6.21 14.21
N ARG A 305 12.87 5.12 14.45
CA ARG A 305 12.83 3.94 13.56
C ARG A 305 12.46 4.26 12.10
N PHE A 306 11.81 5.39 11.88
CA PHE A 306 11.35 5.85 10.56
C PHE A 306 12.22 6.95 9.94
N SER A 307 13.26 7.42 10.62
CA SER A 307 14.07 8.55 10.14
C SER A 307 14.69 8.28 8.77
N ASP A 308 15.06 7.03 8.48
CA ASP A 308 15.67 6.63 7.20
C ASP A 308 14.64 6.28 6.12
N SER A 309 13.37 6.11 6.49
CA SER A 309 12.25 5.76 5.59
C SER A 309 11.47 6.98 5.09
N ILE A 310 11.77 8.18 5.59
CA ILE A 310 11.09 9.42 5.21
C ILE A 310 11.99 10.19 4.25
N THR A 311 11.55 10.34 2.99
CA THR A 311 12.30 11.07 1.96
C THR A 311 11.57 12.32 1.51
N LYS A 312 12.34 13.36 1.14
CA LYS A 312 11.79 14.59 0.54
C LYS A 312 11.75 14.42 -0.97
N TRP A 313 10.56 14.34 -1.54
CA TRP A 313 10.35 14.33 -2.98
C TRP A 313 10.04 15.73 -3.50
N LYS A 314 10.65 16.12 -4.63
CA LYS A 314 10.33 17.36 -5.35
C LYS A 314 9.81 17.00 -6.73
N GLU A 315 8.55 17.35 -6.99
CA GLU A 315 7.99 17.25 -8.34
C GLU A 315 8.64 18.32 -9.23
N LYS A 316 9.18 17.92 -10.39
CA LYS A 316 9.54 18.87 -11.46
C LYS A 316 8.24 19.32 -12.13
N VAL A 317 7.53 20.26 -11.50
CA VAL A 317 6.72 21.38 -12.07
C VAL A 317 6.03 22.06 -10.87
N SER A 318 6.43 23.31 -10.58
CA SER A 318 5.84 24.25 -9.61
C SER A 318 5.81 23.85 -8.11
N LEU A 319 6.87 24.26 -7.40
CA LEU A 319 6.89 24.71 -5.99
C LEU A 319 6.02 23.97 -4.94
N LEU A 320 6.10 22.64 -4.85
CA LEU A 320 5.78 21.92 -3.61
C LEU A 320 6.86 20.87 -3.32
N LYS A 321 7.50 20.96 -2.14
CA LYS A 321 8.22 19.82 -1.57
C LYS A 321 7.17 18.86 -1.00
N LYS A 322 7.38 17.56 -1.13
CA LYS A 322 6.51 16.50 -0.63
C LYS A 322 7.36 15.55 0.22
N HIS A 323 6.75 14.87 1.18
CA HIS A 323 7.40 13.82 1.97
C HIS A 323 6.76 12.47 1.63
N LEU A 324 7.58 11.49 1.29
CA LEU A 324 7.17 10.11 1.06
C LEU A 324 7.65 9.24 2.22
N PHE A 325 6.80 8.31 2.63
CA PHE A 325 7.12 7.23 3.55
C PHE A 325 7.18 5.92 2.78
N SER A 326 8.29 5.20 2.89
CA SER A 326 8.44 3.87 2.31
C SER A 326 8.34 2.81 3.40
N THR A 327 7.46 1.82 3.21
CA THR A 327 7.46 0.61 4.03
C THR A 327 8.66 -0.25 3.66
N ARG A 328 9.31 -0.88 4.66
CA ARG A 328 10.20 -2.02 4.38
C ARG A 328 9.32 -3.14 3.83
N SER A 329 9.77 -3.76 2.73
CA SER A 329 9.05 -4.82 2.01
C SER A 329 8.33 -5.74 2.99
N ILE A 330 7.02 -5.90 2.81
CA ILE A 330 6.28 -7.00 3.43
C ILE A 330 6.98 -8.26 2.93
N PRO A 331 7.53 -9.13 3.80
CA PRO A 331 8.03 -10.41 3.35
C PRO A 331 6.93 -11.07 2.54
N SER A 332 7.20 -11.43 1.28
CA SER A 332 6.30 -12.26 0.50
C SER A 332 5.96 -13.46 1.38
N ALA A 333 4.72 -13.54 1.85
CA ALA A 333 4.22 -14.64 2.65
C ALA A 333 4.01 -15.84 1.72
N VAL A 334 5.09 -16.31 1.12
CA VAL A 334 5.23 -17.59 0.42
C VAL A 334 6.69 -18.02 0.58
N THR A 335 7.06 -18.38 1.81
CA THR A 335 8.12 -19.36 2.01
C THR A 335 7.44 -20.65 2.45
N PRO A 336 7.44 -21.71 1.63
CA PRO A 336 7.06 -23.03 2.11
C PRO A 336 8.07 -23.42 3.19
N GLU A 337 7.58 -23.67 4.40
CA GLU A 337 8.36 -24.25 5.48
C GLU A 337 8.80 -25.66 5.03
N VAL A 338 10.02 -25.79 4.53
CA VAL A 338 10.62 -27.09 4.24
C VAL A 338 10.99 -27.72 5.59
N ALA A 339 10.09 -28.53 6.11
CA ALA A 339 10.38 -29.46 7.20
C ALA A 339 11.54 -30.37 6.77
N SER A 340 12.76 -30.02 7.20
CA SER A 340 13.93 -30.88 7.05
C SER A 340 14.11 -31.70 8.32
N ASP A 341 13.56 -32.92 8.32
CA ASP A 341 13.89 -33.97 9.29
C ASP A 341 15.35 -34.40 9.06
N LYS A 342 16.30 -33.64 9.61
CA LYS A 342 17.71 -34.05 9.69
C LYS A 342 17.88 -34.99 10.88
N ARG A 343 17.60 -36.27 10.67
CA ARG A 343 18.21 -37.33 11.46
C ARG A 343 19.67 -37.50 11.03
N VAL A 344 20.57 -36.82 11.72
CA VAL A 344 21.98 -37.22 11.80
C VAL A 344 22.34 -37.32 13.27
N VAL A 345 22.30 -38.55 13.78
CA VAL A 345 22.89 -38.95 15.05
C VAL A 345 24.38 -39.15 14.81
N THR A 346 25.21 -38.32 15.42
CA THR A 346 26.57 -38.70 15.79
C THR A 346 26.98 -37.89 17.02
N THR A 347 27.09 -38.57 18.16
CA THR A 347 28.09 -38.18 19.15
C THR A 347 28.66 -39.43 19.78
N THR A 348 29.93 -39.69 19.49
CA THR A 348 30.81 -40.48 20.33
C THR A 348 31.49 -39.52 21.28
N LYS A 349 31.29 -39.71 22.58
CA LYS A 349 32.37 -39.79 23.57
C LYS A 349 31.82 -40.43 24.84
#